data_AF-A0A7W0H4G7-F1
#
_entry.id   AF-A0A7W0H4G7-F1
#
_cell.length_a   1.000
_cell.length_b   1.000
_cell.length_c   1.000
_cell.angle_alpha   90.00
_cell.angle_beta   90.00
_cell.angle_gamma   90.00
#
_symmetry.space_group_name_H-M   'P 1'
#
loop_
_entity.id
_entity.type
_entity.pdbx_description
1 polymer ?
#
loop_
_entity_poly.entity_id
_entity_poly.type
_entity_poly.pdbx_seq_one_letter_code
_entity_poly.pdbx_strand_id
1 'polypeptide(L)'
;MSSEVDGRLLEVLGRWQGQRVAVRLVVDTELIAVFVGTLGPLSLEKHPELFWPVEAGAPESGGLERPGIYVHSKLLTDVQLHVGDFIFEYRQAGVTVNLRPLEPERDR
;
A
#
# COMPACT_ATOMS: atom_id res chain seq x y z
N MET A 1 -2.44 20.68 -4.36
CA MET A 1 -1.33 19.71 -4.29
C MET A 1 -1.78 18.27 -4.05
N SER A 2 -3.01 17.98 -3.54
CA SER A 2 -3.42 16.57 -3.30
C SER A 2 -3.71 15.77 -4.58
N SER A 3 -4.23 16.38 -5.65
CA SER A 3 -4.69 15.64 -6.84
C SER A 3 -3.61 14.89 -7.62
N GLU A 4 -2.37 15.40 -7.63
CA GLU A 4 -1.26 14.79 -8.38
C GLU A 4 -0.63 13.63 -7.60
N VAL A 5 -0.54 13.78 -6.28
CA VAL A 5 -0.08 12.72 -5.35
C VAL A 5 -1.07 11.55 -5.34
N ASP A 6 -2.37 11.85 -5.31
CA ASP A 6 -3.42 10.84 -5.41
C ASP A 6 -3.33 10.10 -6.76
N GLY A 7 -3.08 10.81 -7.87
CA GLY A 7 -2.92 10.20 -9.20
C GLY A 7 -1.76 9.22 -9.32
N ARG A 8 -0.58 9.56 -8.79
CA ARG A 8 0.61 8.69 -8.88
C ARG A 8 0.51 7.46 -7.97
N LEU A 9 -0.09 7.61 -6.78
CA LEU A 9 -0.42 6.49 -5.90
C LEU A 9 -1.34 5.49 -6.61
N LEU A 10 -2.42 6.01 -7.23
CA LEU A 10 -3.39 5.19 -7.96
C LEU A 10 -2.73 4.44 -9.12
N GLU A 11 -1.83 5.10 -9.87
CA GLU A 11 -1.10 4.48 -10.97
C GLU A 11 -0.21 3.32 -10.50
N VAL A 12 0.65 3.57 -9.50
CA VAL A 12 1.61 2.57 -9.00
C VAL A 12 0.89 1.37 -8.39
N LEU A 13 -0.06 1.60 -7.48
CA LEU A 13 -0.79 0.51 -6.84
C LEU A 13 -1.74 -0.20 -7.83
N GLY A 14 -2.21 0.50 -8.86
CA GLY A 14 -2.93 -0.10 -9.98
C GLY A 14 -2.06 -1.10 -10.74
N ARG A 15 -0.80 -0.75 -11.06
CA ARG A 15 0.16 -1.66 -11.72
C ARG A 15 0.51 -2.88 -10.86
N TRP A 16 0.57 -2.69 -9.54
CA TRP A 16 0.90 -3.77 -8.61
C TRP A 16 -0.27 -4.69 -8.25
N GLN A 17 -1.46 -4.46 -8.81
CA GLN A 17 -2.62 -5.31 -8.56
C GLN A 17 -2.32 -6.78 -8.90
N GLY A 18 -2.68 -7.68 -7.99
CA GLY A 18 -2.44 -9.12 -8.12
C GLY A 18 -1.00 -9.55 -7.85
N GLN A 19 -0.08 -8.60 -7.62
CA GLN A 19 1.29 -8.91 -7.24
C GLN A 19 1.40 -9.17 -5.74
N ARG A 20 2.38 -10.00 -5.38
CA ARG A 20 2.74 -10.21 -3.99
C ARG A 20 3.55 -9.00 -3.50
N VAL A 21 3.09 -8.34 -2.45
CA VAL A 21 3.72 -7.13 -1.90
C VAL A 21 4.13 -7.35 -0.45
N ALA A 22 5.11 -6.58 0.01
CA ALA A 22 5.37 -6.37 1.42
C ALA A 22 4.99 -4.94 1.81
N VAL A 23 4.29 -4.83 2.94
CA VAL A 23 3.93 -3.58 3.60
C VAL A 23 4.78 -3.46 4.85
N ARG A 24 5.65 -2.45 4.90
CA ARG A 24 6.55 -2.19 6.04
C ARG A 24 6.07 -0.96 6.77
N LEU A 25 5.99 -1.05 8.10
CA LEU A 25 5.71 0.08 8.97
C LEU A 25 6.99 0.50 9.66
N VAL A 26 7.35 1.78 9.54
CA VAL A 26 8.55 2.38 10.11
C VAL A 26 8.16 3.56 10.98
N VAL A 27 8.69 3.61 12.20
CA VAL A 27 8.49 4.71 13.16
C VAL A 27 9.85 5.11 13.70
N ASP A 28 10.16 6.41 13.70
CA ASP A 28 11.45 6.95 14.16
C ASP A 28 12.66 6.19 13.60
N THR A 29 12.62 5.88 12.29
CA THR A 29 13.62 5.09 11.53
C THR A 29 13.71 3.60 11.86
N GLU A 30 12.93 3.12 12.83
CA GLU A 30 12.88 1.72 13.23
C GLU A 30 11.78 0.95 12.49
N LEU A 31 12.12 -0.23 11.97
CA LEU A 31 11.14 -1.14 11.35
C LEU A 31 10.34 -1.86 12.42
N ILE A 32 9.06 -1.50 12.57
CA ILE A 32 8.20 -2.03 13.63
C ILE A 32 7.38 -3.25 13.19
N ALA A 33 7.03 -3.33 11.90
CA ALA A 33 6.24 -4.44 11.37
C ALA A 33 6.45 -4.65 9.87
N VAL A 34 6.27 -5.90 9.41
CA VAL A 34 6.25 -6.28 8.00
C VAL A 34 5.08 -7.23 7.77
N PHE A 35 4.20 -6.85 6.84
CA PHE A 35 3.12 -7.70 6.35
C PHE A 35 3.40 -8.11 4.92
N VAL A 36 2.93 -9.29 4.53
CA VAL A 36 3.08 -9.81 3.17
C VAL A 36 1.76 -10.39 2.70
N GLY A 37 1.35 -10.05 1.49
CA GLY A 37 0.15 -10.60 0.88
C GLY A 37 0.05 -10.25 -0.60
N THR A 38 -1.06 -10.60 -1.22
CA THR A 38 -1.38 -10.24 -2.60
C THR A 38 -2.20 -8.96 -2.61
N LEU A 39 -1.76 -7.96 -3.37
CA LEU A 39 -2.45 -6.69 -3.47
C LEU A 39 -3.75 -6.84 -4.29
N GLY A 40 -4.89 -6.51 -3.69
CA GLY A 40 -6.19 -6.45 -4.36
C GLY A 40 -6.40 -5.16 -5.16
N PRO A 41 -7.51 -5.04 -5.91
CA PRO A 41 -7.89 -3.80 -6.56
C PRO A 41 -8.23 -2.71 -5.55
N LEU A 42 -8.18 -1.44 -5.97
CA LEU A 42 -8.76 -0.33 -5.20
C LEU A 42 -10.24 -0.64 -4.91
N SER A 43 -10.61 -0.53 -3.64
CA SER A 43 -11.97 -0.73 -3.15
C SER A 43 -12.49 0.55 -2.49
N LEU A 44 -13.77 0.83 -2.72
CA LEU A 44 -14.49 1.95 -2.12
C LEU A 44 -15.29 1.52 -0.87
N GLU A 45 -15.08 0.29 -0.38
CA GLU A 45 -15.76 -0.26 0.81
C GLU A 45 -15.54 0.58 2.08
N LYS A 46 -14.50 1.41 2.10
CA LYS A 46 -14.02 2.14 3.28
C LYS A 46 -13.91 3.66 3.02
N HIS A 47 -14.86 4.22 2.27
CA HIS A 47 -14.89 5.67 1.97
C HIS A 47 -14.96 6.53 3.25
N PRO A 48 -14.27 7.69 3.35
CA PRO A 48 -13.55 8.43 2.29
C PRO A 48 -12.11 7.99 2.01
N GLU A 49 -11.61 6.96 2.68
CA GLU A 49 -10.26 6.46 2.51
C GLU A 49 -10.10 5.65 1.22
N LEU A 50 -8.92 5.76 0.60
CA LEU A 50 -8.52 4.85 -0.47
C LEU A 50 -8.06 3.54 0.17
N PHE A 51 -8.64 2.42 -0.25
CA PHE A 51 -8.38 1.12 0.36
C PHE A 51 -7.96 0.08 -0.69
N TRP A 52 -6.81 -0.55 -0.46
CA TRP A 52 -6.36 -1.71 -1.23
C TRP A 52 -6.28 -2.94 -0.32
N PRO A 53 -7.08 -3.98 -0.56
CA PRO A 53 -6.95 -5.22 0.18
C PRO A 53 -5.55 -5.84 0.05
N VAL A 54 -5.06 -6.46 1.11
CA VAL A 54 -3.82 -7.26 1.08
C VAL A 54 -4.16 -8.64 1.62
N GLU A 55 -4.37 -9.58 0.72
CA GLU A 55 -4.83 -10.93 1.08
C GLU A 55 -3.61 -11.78 1.50
N ALA A 56 -3.60 -12.25 2.74
CA ALA A 56 -2.70 -13.31 3.15
C ALA A 56 -3.15 -14.61 2.46
N GLY A 57 -2.23 -15.42 1.93
CA GLY A 57 -2.53 -16.58 1.07
C GLY A 57 -3.39 -17.71 1.70
N ALA A 58 -3.87 -17.55 2.93
CA ALA A 58 -4.90 -18.38 3.53
C ALA A 58 -6.19 -17.55 3.64
N PRO A 59 -7.34 -18.02 3.14
CA PRO A 59 -8.61 -17.33 3.35
C PRO A 59 -8.87 -17.26 4.85
N GLU A 60 -8.77 -16.05 5.41
CA GLU A 60 -9.14 -15.83 6.80
C GLU A 60 -10.64 -16.01 6.92
N SER A 61 -11.02 -17.01 7.69
CA SER A 61 -12.39 -17.33 8.06
C SER A 61 -13.07 -16.11 8.70
N GLY A 62 -13.89 -15.38 7.94
CA GLY A 62 -14.99 -14.56 8.45
C GLY A 62 -14.62 -13.39 9.38
N GLY A 63 -13.42 -12.82 9.27
CA GLY A 63 -13.04 -11.62 10.02
C GLY A 63 -13.95 -10.42 9.71
N LEU A 64 -14.34 -9.65 10.73
CA LEU A 64 -15.13 -8.42 10.57
C LEU A 64 -14.32 -7.29 9.90
N GLU A 65 -13.00 -7.42 9.88
CA GLU A 65 -12.07 -6.47 9.28
C GLU A 65 -11.26 -7.15 8.17
N ARG A 66 -11.20 -6.48 7.02
CA ARG A 66 -10.41 -6.94 5.87
C ARG A 66 -9.02 -6.28 5.92
N PRO A 67 -7.93 -7.07 5.90
CA PRO A 67 -6.59 -6.52 5.90
C PRO A 67 -6.31 -5.77 4.60
N GLY A 68 -5.57 -4.69 4.70
CA GLY A 68 -5.16 -3.92 3.53
C GLY A 68 -4.46 -2.61 3.86
N ILE A 69 -4.17 -1.86 2.82
CA ILE A 69 -3.52 -0.57 2.88
C ILE A 69 -4.60 0.50 2.86
N TYR A 70 -4.60 1.33 3.90
CA TYR A 70 -5.52 2.44 4.07
C TYR A 70 -4.76 3.75 3.88
N VAL A 71 -5.19 4.52 2.89
CA VAL A 71 -4.62 5.84 2.61
C VAL A 71 -5.70 6.88 2.81
N HIS A 72 -5.49 7.71 3.84
CA HIS A 72 -6.31 8.86 4.14
C HIS A 72 -5.67 10.10 3.52
N SER A 73 -6.21 10.59 2.41
CA SER A 73 -5.60 11.68 1.61
C SER A 73 -5.24 12.93 2.43
N LYS A 74 -6.03 13.28 3.44
CA LYS A 74 -5.75 14.44 4.32
C LYS A 74 -4.59 14.25 5.30
N LEU A 75 -4.20 13.01 5.59
CA LEU A 75 -3.12 12.66 6.52
C LEU A 75 -1.85 12.25 5.78
N LEU A 76 -1.93 12.15 4.46
CA LEU A 76 -0.86 11.71 3.60
C LEU A 76 0.18 12.82 3.40
N THR A 77 1.43 12.50 3.68
CA THR A 77 2.59 13.40 3.58
C THR A 77 3.79 12.64 3.03
N ASP A 78 4.82 13.34 2.56
CA ASP A 78 6.12 12.77 2.16
C ASP A 78 6.02 11.58 1.19
N VAL A 79 5.13 11.68 0.19
CA VAL A 79 4.93 10.61 -0.79
C VAL A 79 6.09 10.56 -1.77
N GLN A 80 6.77 9.41 -1.83
CA GLN A 80 7.95 9.21 -2.65
C GLN A 80 7.89 7.85 -3.34
N LEU A 81 8.35 7.82 -4.59
CA LEU A 81 8.56 6.59 -5.33
C LEU A 81 10.07 6.43 -5.51
N HIS A 82 10.63 5.45 -4.82
CA HIS A 82 12.06 5.18 -4.77
C HIS A 82 12.43 4.05 -5.74
N VAL A 83 13.59 4.22 -6.39
CA VAL A 83 14.31 3.24 -7.23
C VAL A 83 13.43 2.48 -8.22
N GLY A 84 13.40 2.92 -9.50
CA GLY A 84 12.81 2.14 -10.60
C GLY A 84 11.32 1.80 -10.44
N ASP A 85 10.57 2.60 -9.69
CA ASP A 85 9.17 2.37 -9.34
C ASP A 85 8.91 1.13 -8.48
N PHE A 86 9.90 0.68 -7.69
CA PHE A 86 9.79 -0.54 -6.88
C PHE A 86 9.46 -0.32 -5.41
N ILE A 87 9.64 0.89 -4.87
CA ILE A 87 9.29 1.19 -3.48
C ILE A 87 8.43 2.43 -3.44
N PHE A 88 7.18 2.27 -3.00
CA PHE A 88 6.28 3.39 -2.75
C PHE A 88 6.29 3.68 -1.25
N GLU A 89 6.74 4.87 -0.89
CA GLU A 89 6.84 5.34 0.49
C GLU A 89 5.89 6.50 0.71
N TYR A 90 5.22 6.50 1.85
CA TYR A 90 4.46 7.64 2.31
C TYR A 90 4.44 7.72 3.83
N ARG A 91 4.16 8.91 4.36
CA ARG A 91 3.96 9.13 5.78
C ARG A 91 2.49 9.44 6.08
N GLN A 92 1.94 8.77 7.08
CA GLN A 92 0.57 8.98 7.55
C GLN A 92 0.51 8.93 9.08
N ALA A 93 -0.01 9.99 9.69
CA ALA A 93 -0.17 10.10 11.15
C ALA A 93 1.12 9.77 11.93
N GLY A 94 2.28 10.18 11.42
CA GLY A 94 3.58 9.95 12.05
C GLY A 94 4.27 8.63 11.67
N VAL A 95 3.57 7.68 11.03
CA VAL A 95 4.11 6.38 10.59
C VAL A 95 4.53 6.47 9.12
N THR A 96 5.73 5.97 8.81
CA THR A 96 6.16 5.77 7.42
C THR A 96 5.73 4.38 6.97
N VAL A 97 4.99 4.33 5.87
CA VAL A 97 4.56 3.11 5.20
C VAL A 97 5.39 2.93 3.94
N ASN A 98 6.03 1.77 3.84
CA ASN A 98 6.88 1.38 2.73
C ASN A 98 6.28 0.16 2.03
N LEU A 99 5.85 0.33 0.79
CA LEU A 99 5.24 -0.71 -0.04
C LEU A 99 6.24 -1.16 -1.10
N ARG A 100 6.42 -2.48 -1.25
CA ARG A 100 7.28 -3.05 -2.30
C ARG A 100 6.66 -4.31 -2.90
N PRO A 101 6.71 -4.53 -4.22
CA PRO A 101 6.48 -5.85 -4.79
C PRO A 101 7.62 -6.78 -4.37
N LEU A 102 7.29 -8.04 -4.11
CA LEU A 102 8.24 -9.08 -3.69
C LEU A 102 8.78 -9.89 -4.86
N GLU A 103 8.12 -9.80 -6.01
CA GLU A 103 8.55 -10.38 -7.27
C GLU A 103 8.61 -9.24 -8.28
N PRO A 104 9.70 -9.11 -9.04
CA PRO A 104 9.74 -8.12 -10.11
C PRO A 104 8.65 -8.42 -11.15
N GLU A 105 8.06 -7.38 -11.75
CA GLU A 105 7.25 -7.52 -12.97
C GLU A 105 8.09 -8.34 -13.96
N ARG A 106 7.69 -9.60 -14.22
CA ARG A 106 8.22 -10.30 -15.39
C ARG A 106 7.59 -9.59 -16.57
N ASP A 107 8.41 -8.96 -17.40
CA ASP A 107 7.99 -8.41 -18.70
C ASP A 107 7.02 -9.40 -19.36
N ARG A 108 5.74 -9.00 -19.45
CA ARG A 108 4.70 -9.72 -20.18
C ARG A 108 4.37 -8.98 -21.45
#